data_AF-A0A2N6NQ93-F1
#
_entry.id   AF-A0A2N6NQ93-F1
#
_cell.length_a   1.000
_cell.length_b   1.000
_cell.length_c   1.000
_cell.angle_alpha   90.00
_cell.angle_beta   90.00
_cell.angle_gamma   90.00
#
_symmetry.space_group_name_H-M   'P 1'
#
loop_
_entity.id
_entity.type
_entity.pdbx_description
1 polymer ?
#
loop_
_entity_poly.entity_id
_entity_poly.type
_entity_poly.pdbx_seq_one_letter_code
_entity_poly.pdbx_strand_id
1 'polypeptide(L)'
;MVLEPLILLSLLANYNKFEFQNPYQLRLNDFINEGAITTIVTCIGAACQVLRADYINVQDDLPEGWTVSNALGMLGLGAIVPGPKQEKKPVYDADTAKQMFTKLPKERAAMLLAAYDFSHANKLFCTNFVTMTSEKGVEQPMAAYLSLTSYLLQHAHLSHRSTYYAHLNLMVFRLLIEDQATCKILCSDESKMVVRLCRHRPPFLPLVKGERVLACSLLDTMIDGINHNLRKRLDVSLYTLCLGILLRAISYVSRSRTRLHYHWAEFFRSLLSLVRFLTTYTSDLKDLPHVDTLVDHVVNLLALSLSAGEAFLPTPAAYDDLFYKIVESGEVLAKFKQNYGLGKRIGSSIDTLINVSTHYKQLLTDGGGKKKPRNLTTTQVTDVIKQGYETLSIQAKEGLDSWDRYREADDRSLLKNVARTAVADVRELLEQE
;
A
#
# COMPACT_ATOMS: atom_id res chain seq x y z
N MET A 1 -24.13 -17.78 -2.89
CA MET A 1 -23.25 -16.60 -2.76
C MET A 1 -24.13 -15.46 -2.27
N VAL A 2 -23.75 -14.71 -1.25
CA VAL A 2 -24.60 -13.66 -0.63
C VAL A 2 -24.22 -12.24 -1.13
N LEU A 3 -23.77 -12.15 -2.38
CA LEU A 3 -23.16 -10.93 -2.91
C LEU A 3 -24.18 -9.81 -3.10
N GLU A 4 -25.33 -10.12 -3.71
CA GLU A 4 -26.39 -9.14 -3.99
C GLU A 4 -26.99 -8.59 -2.68
N PRO A 5 -27.34 -9.43 -1.68
CA PRO A 5 -27.76 -8.92 -0.36
C PRO A 5 -26.71 -8.05 0.33
N LEU A 6 -25.42 -8.38 0.21
CA LEU A 6 -24.33 -7.61 0.81
C LEU A 6 -24.19 -6.23 0.16
N ILE A 7 -24.25 -6.16 -1.17
CA ILE A 7 -24.22 -4.90 -1.92
C ILE A 7 -25.43 -4.05 -1.55
N LEU A 8 -26.63 -4.63 -1.52
CA LEU A 8 -27.85 -3.93 -1.14
C LEU A 8 -27.74 -3.32 0.26
N LEU A 9 -27.25 -4.10 1.24
CA LEU A 9 -27.05 -3.61 2.62
C LEU A 9 -26.12 -2.39 2.65
N SER A 10 -25.02 -2.42 1.90
CA SER A 10 -24.07 -1.30 1.82
C SER A 10 -24.67 -0.08 1.12
N LEU A 11 -25.45 -0.26 0.04
CA LEU A 11 -26.17 0.86 -0.59
C LEU A 11 -27.16 1.52 0.38
N LEU A 12 -27.91 0.71 1.15
CA LEU A 12 -28.83 1.18 2.17
C LEU A 12 -28.09 1.91 3.31
N ALA A 13 -26.93 1.41 3.74
CA ALA A 13 -26.09 2.06 4.73
C ALA A 13 -25.49 3.39 4.23
N ASN A 14 -25.27 3.54 2.92
CA ASN A 14 -24.75 4.78 2.33
C ASN A 14 -25.83 5.78 1.92
N TYR A 15 -27.10 5.38 1.89
CA TYR A 15 -28.21 6.27 1.58
C TYR A 15 -28.27 7.43 2.58
N ASN A 16 -28.06 8.66 2.09
CA ASN A 16 -28.04 9.90 2.87
C ASN A 16 -27.16 9.83 4.14
N LYS A 17 -26.08 9.05 4.08
CA LYS A 17 -25.15 8.77 5.19
C LYS A 17 -24.67 10.00 5.96
N PHE A 18 -24.50 11.12 5.27
CA PHE A 18 -23.98 12.35 5.85
C PHE A 18 -25.05 13.41 6.15
N GLU A 19 -26.32 13.10 5.92
CA GLU A 19 -27.42 14.06 6.08
C GLU A 19 -28.28 13.74 7.33
N PHE A 20 -28.40 12.47 7.71
CA PHE A 20 -29.12 12.05 8.91
C PHE A 20 -28.60 10.71 9.45
N GLN A 21 -29.05 10.36 10.66
CA GLN A 21 -28.73 9.09 11.30
C GLN A 21 -29.37 7.92 10.54
N ASN A 22 -28.55 7.13 9.86
CA ASN A 22 -29.02 6.00 9.06
C ASN A 22 -29.12 4.73 9.94
N PRO A 23 -30.30 4.08 10.04
CA PRO A 23 -30.48 2.91 10.90
C PRO A 23 -29.63 1.70 10.46
N TYR A 24 -29.34 1.56 9.17
CA TYR A 24 -28.46 0.48 8.68
C TYR A 24 -27.03 0.66 9.17
N GLN A 25 -26.52 1.89 9.24
CA GLN A 25 -25.19 2.14 9.82
C GLN A 25 -25.12 1.78 11.30
N LEU A 26 -26.16 2.12 12.07
CA LEU A 26 -26.24 1.72 13.47
C LEU A 26 -26.21 0.21 13.62
N ARG A 27 -26.95 -0.50 12.75
CA ARG A 27 -26.97 -1.97 12.75
C ARG A 27 -25.64 -2.59 12.36
N LEU A 28 -24.83 -1.96 11.50
CA LEU A 28 -23.49 -2.46 11.19
C LEU A 28 -22.56 -2.36 12.41
N ASN A 29 -22.66 -1.29 13.20
CA ASN A 29 -21.88 -1.13 14.43
C ASN A 29 -22.19 -2.23 15.47
N ASP A 30 -23.48 -2.54 15.66
CA ASP A 30 -23.95 -3.51 16.66
C ASP A 30 -24.02 -4.95 16.12
N PHE A 31 -23.48 -5.21 14.93
CA PHE A 31 -23.57 -6.52 14.29
C PHE A 31 -22.59 -7.52 14.92
N ILE A 32 -23.11 -8.50 15.67
CA ILE A 32 -22.30 -9.48 16.42
C ILE A 32 -22.49 -10.94 15.96
N ASN A 33 -23.24 -11.18 14.88
CA ASN A 33 -23.45 -12.54 14.38
C ASN A 33 -22.19 -13.05 13.66
N GLU A 34 -21.35 -13.78 14.38
CA GLU A 34 -20.08 -14.32 13.86
C GLU A 34 -20.25 -15.21 12.63
N GLY A 35 -21.29 -16.06 12.58
CA GLY A 35 -21.55 -16.91 11.41
C GLY A 35 -21.85 -16.10 10.15
N ALA A 36 -22.62 -15.01 10.30
CA ALA A 36 -22.89 -14.08 9.21
C ALA A 36 -21.64 -13.28 8.83
N ILE A 37 -20.84 -12.81 9.80
CA ILE A 37 -19.56 -12.11 9.55
C ILE A 37 -18.62 -13.00 8.75
N THR A 38 -18.43 -14.25 9.15
CA THR A 38 -17.62 -15.24 8.43
C THR A 38 -18.13 -15.45 7.00
N THR A 39 -19.45 -15.52 6.82
CA THR A 39 -20.06 -15.63 5.49
C THR A 39 -19.79 -14.39 4.63
N ILE A 40 -19.88 -13.20 5.21
CA ILE A 40 -19.59 -11.92 4.55
C ILE A 40 -18.12 -11.86 4.15
N VAL A 41 -17.20 -12.13 5.08
CA VAL A 41 -15.75 -12.15 4.81
C VAL A 41 -15.41 -13.14 3.69
N THR A 42 -15.97 -14.35 3.73
CA THR A 42 -15.79 -15.35 2.67
C THR A 42 -16.33 -14.86 1.33
N CYS A 43 -17.50 -14.23 1.32
CA CYS A 43 -18.09 -13.64 0.11
C CYS A 43 -17.22 -12.51 -0.45
N ILE A 44 -16.65 -11.66 0.41
CA ILE A 44 -15.73 -10.59 0.01
C ILE A 44 -14.48 -11.17 -0.64
N GLY A 45 -13.87 -12.17 -0.01
CA GLY A 45 -12.70 -12.86 -0.55
C GLY A 45 -12.97 -13.48 -1.92
N ALA A 46 -14.06 -14.24 -2.06
CA ALA A 46 -14.44 -14.87 -3.32
C ALA A 46 -14.71 -13.84 -4.43
N ALA A 47 -15.41 -12.74 -4.12
CA ALA A 47 -15.63 -11.66 -5.07
C ALA A 47 -14.31 -11.00 -5.51
N CYS A 48 -13.36 -10.82 -4.59
CA CYS A 48 -12.04 -10.28 -4.92
C CYS A 48 -11.25 -11.20 -5.86
N GLN A 49 -11.35 -12.52 -5.68
CA GLN A 49 -10.73 -13.49 -6.59
C GLN A 49 -11.30 -13.39 -8.01
N VAL A 50 -12.63 -13.28 -8.12
CA VAL A 50 -13.32 -13.12 -9.42
C VAL A 50 -12.88 -11.83 -10.11
N LEU A 51 -12.91 -10.70 -9.40
CA LEU A 51 -12.51 -9.41 -9.95
C LEU A 51 -11.03 -9.40 -10.36
N ARG A 52 -10.15 -10.04 -9.59
CA ARG A 52 -8.74 -10.20 -9.94
C ARG A 52 -8.57 -11.08 -11.18
N ALA A 53 -9.35 -12.16 -11.30
CA ALA A 53 -9.29 -13.04 -12.45
C ALA A 53 -9.61 -12.29 -13.76
N ASP A 54 -10.49 -11.28 -13.74
CA ASP A 54 -10.72 -10.43 -14.90
C ASP A 54 -9.45 -9.69 -15.35
N TYR A 55 -8.63 -9.18 -14.42
CA TYR A 55 -7.34 -8.57 -14.76
C TYR A 55 -6.35 -9.59 -15.33
N ILE A 56 -6.25 -10.78 -14.71
CA ILE A 56 -5.37 -11.88 -15.16
C ILE A 56 -5.80 -12.42 -16.54
N ASN A 57 -7.09 -12.32 -16.86
CA ASN A 57 -7.60 -12.72 -18.18
C ASN A 57 -7.21 -11.73 -19.28
N VAL A 58 -6.96 -10.47 -18.95
CA VAL A 58 -6.39 -9.49 -19.89
C VAL A 58 -4.89 -9.76 -20.07
N GLN A 59 -4.16 -9.95 -18.98
CA GLN A 59 -2.72 -10.20 -19.04
C GLN A 59 -2.34 -11.17 -17.92
N ASP A 60 -1.73 -12.30 -18.25
CA ASP A 60 -1.22 -13.20 -17.21
C ASP A 60 0.09 -12.64 -16.65
N ASP A 61 0.13 -12.49 -15.33
CA ASP A 61 1.28 -12.00 -14.58
C ASP A 61 1.88 -13.07 -13.65
N LEU A 62 1.65 -14.35 -13.96
CA LEU A 62 2.31 -15.48 -13.31
C LEU A 62 3.85 -15.33 -13.40
N PRO A 63 4.56 -15.24 -12.26
CA PRO A 63 6.00 -15.18 -12.26
C PRO A 63 6.61 -16.49 -12.79
N GLU A 64 7.73 -16.40 -13.52
CA GLU A 64 8.47 -17.59 -13.99
C GLU A 64 8.76 -18.56 -12.82
N GLY A 65 8.26 -19.78 -12.92
CA GLY A 65 8.46 -20.85 -11.94
C GLY A 65 7.35 -21.04 -10.89
N TRP A 66 6.23 -20.33 -10.97
CA TRP A 66 4.98 -20.79 -10.34
C TRP A 66 4.38 -21.91 -11.18
N THR A 67 4.41 -23.16 -10.70
CA THR A 67 3.82 -24.29 -11.42
C THR A 67 2.29 -24.18 -11.40
N VAL A 68 1.66 -24.56 -12.52
CA VAL A 68 0.20 -24.53 -12.73
C VAL A 68 -0.56 -25.24 -11.60
N SER A 69 0.03 -26.27 -10.98
CA SER A 69 -0.52 -27.02 -9.85
C SER A 69 -0.78 -26.17 -8.59
N ASN A 70 0.09 -25.21 -8.28
CA ASN A 70 -0.11 -24.29 -7.15
C ASN A 70 -1.00 -23.09 -7.53
N ALA A 71 -1.00 -22.70 -8.82
CA ALA A 71 -1.85 -21.63 -9.34
C ALA A 71 -3.33 -22.05 -9.45
N LEU A 72 -3.63 -23.34 -9.67
CA LEU A 72 -4.99 -23.88 -9.76
C LEU A 72 -5.80 -23.73 -8.44
N GLY A 73 -5.14 -23.87 -7.28
CA GLY A 73 -5.76 -23.62 -5.97
C GLY A 73 -6.03 -22.13 -5.71
N MET A 74 -5.08 -21.25 -6.09
CA MET A 74 -5.22 -19.79 -5.94
C MET A 74 -6.17 -19.14 -6.96
N LEU A 75 -6.44 -19.78 -8.10
CA LEU A 75 -7.38 -19.30 -9.10
C LEU A 75 -8.84 -19.70 -8.81
N GLY A 76 -9.12 -20.38 -7.68
CA GLY A 76 -10.48 -20.81 -7.36
C GLY A 76 -11.04 -21.86 -8.33
N LEU A 77 -10.18 -22.53 -9.10
CA LEU A 77 -10.53 -23.56 -10.08
C LEU A 77 -10.44 -24.97 -9.46
N GLY A 78 -10.78 -25.08 -8.17
CA GLY A 78 -10.66 -26.31 -7.37
C GLY A 78 -11.63 -27.44 -7.69
N ALA A 79 -12.32 -27.42 -8.83
CA ALA A 79 -13.10 -28.55 -9.31
C ALA A 79 -12.38 -29.20 -10.50
N ILE A 80 -11.79 -30.37 -10.27
CA ILE A 80 -11.21 -31.23 -11.30
C ILE A 80 -12.36 -31.71 -12.21
N VAL A 81 -12.70 -30.93 -13.23
CA VAL A 81 -13.42 -31.42 -14.40
C VAL A 81 -12.34 -31.81 -15.41
N PRO A 82 -12.28 -33.07 -15.88
CA PRO A 82 -11.38 -33.45 -16.97
C PRO A 82 -11.91 -32.79 -18.26
N GLY A 83 -11.40 -31.58 -18.54
CA GLY A 83 -11.72 -30.78 -19.72
C GLY A 83 -10.51 -30.63 -20.65
N PRO A 84 -10.75 -30.33 -21.94
CA PRO A 84 -9.73 -30.39 -23.00
C PRO A 84 -8.63 -29.34 -22.79
N LYS A 85 -7.46 -29.59 -23.42
CA LYS A 85 -6.26 -28.73 -23.42
C LYS A 85 -6.62 -27.25 -23.34
N GLN A 86 -6.10 -26.55 -22.33
CA GLN A 86 -6.20 -25.09 -22.20
C GLN A 86 -5.84 -24.43 -23.54
N GLU A 87 -6.80 -23.77 -24.17
CA GLU A 87 -6.55 -22.94 -25.34
C GLU A 87 -5.53 -21.87 -24.94
N LYS A 88 -4.51 -21.65 -25.79
CA LYS A 88 -3.53 -20.60 -25.55
C LYS A 88 -4.29 -19.27 -25.51
N LYS A 89 -4.32 -18.63 -24.33
CA LYS A 89 -4.91 -17.30 -24.18
C LYS A 89 -4.29 -16.35 -25.21
N PRO A 90 -5.10 -15.53 -25.91
CA PRO A 90 -4.56 -14.54 -26.84
C PRO A 90 -3.66 -13.56 -26.06
N VAL A 91 -2.47 -13.30 -26.61
CA VAL A 91 -1.59 -12.25 -26.10
C VAL A 91 -2.00 -10.96 -26.80
N TYR A 92 -2.57 -10.02 -26.05
CA TYR A 92 -2.94 -8.70 -26.58
C TYR A 92 -1.72 -7.79 -26.68
N ASP A 93 -1.71 -6.89 -27.66
CA ASP A 93 -0.76 -5.79 -27.69
C ASP A 93 -1.04 -4.78 -26.54
N ALA A 94 -0.07 -3.91 -26.27
CA ALA A 94 -0.13 -3.00 -25.13
C ALA A 94 -1.32 -2.02 -25.18
N ASP A 95 -1.73 -1.56 -26.36
CA ASP A 95 -2.82 -0.60 -26.51
C ASP A 95 -4.17 -1.31 -26.34
N THR A 96 -4.34 -2.49 -26.93
CA THR A 96 -5.52 -3.33 -26.73
C THR A 96 -5.68 -3.72 -25.26
N ALA A 97 -4.61 -4.19 -24.61
CA ALA A 97 -4.64 -4.55 -23.19
C ALA A 97 -5.02 -3.33 -22.33
N LYS A 98 -4.42 -2.17 -22.60
CA LYS A 98 -4.76 -0.92 -21.91
C LYS A 98 -6.24 -0.56 -22.08
N GLN A 99 -6.82 -0.68 -23.27
CA GLN A 99 -8.25 -0.45 -23.48
C GLN A 99 -9.11 -1.43 -22.67
N MET A 100 -8.75 -2.71 -22.64
CA MET A 100 -9.46 -3.71 -21.83
C MET A 100 -9.38 -3.37 -20.33
N PHE A 101 -8.22 -2.95 -19.83
CA PHE A 101 -8.07 -2.53 -18.43
C PHE A 101 -8.90 -1.29 -18.07
N THR A 102 -9.22 -0.39 -19.01
CA THR A 102 -10.11 0.75 -18.71
C THR A 102 -11.53 0.33 -18.34
N LYS A 103 -11.96 -0.87 -18.75
CA LYS A 103 -13.26 -1.48 -18.42
C LYS A 103 -13.24 -2.24 -17.10
N LEU A 104 -12.09 -2.30 -16.42
CA LEU A 104 -11.94 -2.95 -15.13
C LEU A 104 -11.82 -1.91 -13.99
N PRO A 105 -12.21 -2.27 -12.75
CA PRO A 105 -12.89 -3.51 -12.39
C PRO A 105 -14.34 -3.56 -12.91
N LYS A 106 -14.91 -4.76 -13.03
CA LYS A 106 -16.33 -4.95 -13.38
C LYS A 106 -17.25 -4.56 -12.22
N GLU A 107 -18.54 -4.52 -12.51
CA GLU A 107 -19.61 -3.95 -11.70
C GLU A 107 -19.75 -4.61 -10.33
N ARG A 108 -19.36 -5.89 -10.22
CA ARG A 108 -19.29 -6.60 -8.93
C ARG A 108 -18.37 -5.93 -7.91
N ALA A 109 -17.49 -5.01 -8.33
CA ALA A 109 -16.66 -4.19 -7.45
C ALA A 109 -17.47 -3.27 -6.52
N ALA A 110 -18.76 -3.04 -6.78
CA ALA A 110 -19.67 -2.35 -5.85
C ALA A 110 -19.63 -2.93 -4.42
N MET A 111 -19.34 -4.22 -4.29
CA MET A 111 -19.20 -4.90 -3.01
C MET A 111 -18.05 -4.38 -2.13
N LEU A 112 -17.06 -3.69 -2.71
CA LEU A 112 -15.95 -3.10 -1.97
C LEU A 112 -16.44 -1.97 -1.03
N LEU A 113 -17.58 -1.35 -1.36
CA LEU A 113 -18.25 -0.40 -0.45
C LEU A 113 -18.72 -1.09 0.83
N ALA A 114 -19.21 -2.33 0.72
CA ALA A 114 -19.57 -3.12 1.90
C ALA A 114 -18.35 -3.46 2.73
N ALA A 115 -17.24 -3.86 2.11
CA ALA A 115 -15.98 -4.11 2.82
C ALA A 115 -15.53 -2.86 3.61
N TYR A 116 -15.62 -1.68 3.01
CA TYR A 116 -15.35 -0.41 3.69
C TYR A 116 -16.31 -0.13 4.86
N ASP A 117 -17.62 -0.22 4.64
CA ASP A 117 -18.60 0.08 5.68
C ASP A 117 -18.44 -0.84 6.89
N PHE A 118 -18.23 -2.14 6.66
CA PHE A 118 -17.98 -3.09 7.73
C PHE A 118 -16.64 -2.84 8.43
N SER A 119 -15.56 -2.54 7.70
CA SER A 119 -14.27 -2.21 8.31
C SER A 119 -14.32 -0.92 9.15
N HIS A 120 -15.13 0.05 8.73
CA HIS A 120 -15.29 1.30 9.47
C HIS A 120 -16.16 1.12 10.73
N ALA A 121 -17.25 0.35 10.62
CA ALA A 121 -18.25 0.21 11.68
C ALA A 121 -17.93 -0.89 12.70
N ASN A 122 -17.26 -1.97 12.29
CA ASN A 122 -17.31 -3.23 13.03
C ASN A 122 -15.92 -3.85 13.27
N LYS A 123 -15.45 -3.79 14.52
CA LYS A 123 -14.15 -4.38 14.92
C LYS A 123 -14.13 -5.90 14.85
N LEU A 124 -15.24 -6.57 15.12
CA LEU A 124 -15.33 -8.02 15.03
C LEU A 124 -15.16 -8.47 13.58
N PHE A 125 -15.74 -7.73 12.63
CA PHE A 125 -15.48 -7.91 11.20
C PHE A 125 -14.00 -7.72 10.88
N CYS A 126 -13.36 -6.61 11.32
CA CYS A 126 -11.93 -6.37 11.06
C CYS A 126 -11.04 -7.52 11.54
N THR A 127 -11.26 -7.98 12.78
CA THR A 127 -10.52 -9.12 13.34
C THR A 127 -10.74 -10.38 12.50
N ASN A 128 -12.00 -10.76 12.23
CA ASN A 128 -12.29 -11.92 11.39
C ASN A 128 -11.68 -11.78 10.00
N PHE A 129 -11.71 -10.58 9.43
CA PHE A 129 -11.19 -10.35 8.08
C PHE A 129 -9.70 -10.68 7.99
N VAL A 130 -8.91 -10.29 8.99
CA VAL A 130 -7.45 -10.53 9.00
C VAL A 130 -7.04 -11.89 9.57
N THR A 131 -7.88 -12.54 10.38
CA THR A 131 -7.55 -13.85 11.01
C THR A 131 -8.19 -15.05 10.31
N MET A 132 -9.17 -14.85 9.44
CA MET A 132 -9.90 -15.97 8.87
C MET A 132 -8.99 -16.85 8.01
N THR A 133 -8.93 -18.12 8.39
CA THR A 133 -8.20 -19.15 7.67
C THR A 133 -9.08 -19.73 6.57
N SER A 134 -8.47 -20.53 5.69
CA SER A 134 -9.20 -21.25 4.64
C SER A 134 -8.64 -22.67 4.54
N GLU A 135 -9.41 -23.56 3.93
CA GLU A 135 -8.96 -24.93 3.70
C GLU A 135 -7.64 -24.96 2.92
N LYS A 136 -6.88 -26.05 3.06
CA LYS A 136 -5.57 -26.17 2.42
C LYS A 136 -5.71 -26.01 0.90
N GLY A 137 -5.04 -25.01 0.34
CA GLY A 137 -5.06 -24.72 -1.08
C GLY A 137 -6.14 -23.72 -1.52
N VAL A 138 -7.01 -23.29 -0.61
CA VAL A 138 -7.95 -22.19 -0.82
C VAL A 138 -7.32 -20.89 -0.33
N GLU A 139 -7.34 -19.85 -1.18
CA GLU A 139 -6.80 -18.54 -0.83
C GLU A 139 -7.66 -17.85 0.24
N GLN A 140 -7.01 -17.33 1.29
CA GLN A 140 -7.69 -16.60 2.37
C GLN A 140 -8.29 -15.28 1.85
N PRO A 141 -9.43 -14.82 2.39
CA PRO A 141 -10.05 -13.57 1.92
C PRO A 141 -9.20 -12.32 2.04
N MET A 142 -8.39 -12.19 3.10
CA MET A 142 -7.47 -11.06 3.21
C MET A 142 -6.38 -11.11 2.13
N ALA A 143 -5.88 -12.29 1.78
CA ALA A 143 -4.95 -12.46 0.67
C ALA A 143 -5.60 -12.05 -0.67
N ALA A 144 -6.82 -12.51 -0.93
CA ALA A 144 -7.56 -12.14 -2.14
C ALA A 144 -7.85 -10.63 -2.21
N TYR A 145 -8.22 -9.99 -1.10
CA TYR A 145 -8.49 -8.57 -1.02
C TYR A 145 -7.23 -7.72 -1.23
N LEU A 146 -6.13 -8.08 -0.57
CA LEU A 146 -4.82 -7.44 -0.74
C LEU A 146 -4.31 -7.62 -2.16
N SER A 147 -4.47 -8.82 -2.71
CA SER A 147 -4.17 -9.12 -4.09
C SER A 147 -4.95 -8.22 -5.04
N LEU A 148 -6.29 -8.20 -5.01
CA LEU A 148 -7.10 -7.31 -5.86
C LEU A 148 -6.68 -5.85 -5.72
N THR A 149 -6.38 -5.39 -4.51
CA THR A 149 -5.95 -4.00 -4.28
C THR A 149 -4.68 -3.66 -5.04
N SER A 150 -3.72 -4.58 -5.16
CA SER A 150 -2.52 -4.36 -5.97
C SER A 150 -2.84 -4.17 -7.47
N TYR A 151 -3.83 -4.88 -8.01
CA TYR A 151 -4.29 -4.71 -9.40
C TYR A 151 -5.02 -3.37 -9.57
N LEU A 152 -5.90 -3.00 -8.64
CA LEU A 152 -6.59 -1.72 -8.63
C LEU A 152 -5.61 -0.55 -8.57
N LEU A 153 -4.59 -0.62 -7.71
CA LEU A 153 -3.57 0.42 -7.60
C LEU A 153 -2.75 0.53 -8.88
N GLN A 154 -2.32 -0.58 -9.47
CA GLN A 154 -1.53 -0.53 -10.69
C GLN A 154 -2.34 0.07 -11.86
N HIS A 155 -3.66 -0.07 -11.87
CA HIS A 155 -4.53 0.43 -12.95
C HIS A 155 -5.40 1.63 -12.58
N ALA A 156 -5.24 2.21 -11.38
CA ALA A 156 -6.10 3.26 -10.82
C ALA A 156 -6.34 4.42 -11.79
N HIS A 157 -5.27 4.90 -12.44
CA HIS A 157 -5.27 6.01 -13.38
C HIS A 157 -6.06 5.79 -14.68
N LEU A 158 -6.52 4.57 -14.97
CA LEU A 158 -7.19 4.24 -16.24
C LEU A 158 -8.67 4.60 -16.25
N SER A 159 -9.34 4.61 -15.09
CA SER A 159 -10.75 4.95 -14.99
C SER A 159 -11.10 5.52 -13.62
N HIS A 160 -12.13 6.37 -13.56
CA HIS A 160 -12.66 6.86 -12.28
C HIS A 160 -13.13 5.71 -11.38
N ARG A 161 -13.77 4.69 -11.97
CA ARG A 161 -14.18 3.47 -11.27
C ARG A 161 -12.98 2.81 -10.56
N SER A 162 -11.89 2.55 -11.28
CA SER A 162 -10.68 1.96 -10.68
C SER A 162 -10.05 2.87 -9.63
N THR A 163 -10.00 4.19 -9.87
CA THR A 163 -9.49 5.16 -8.89
C THR A 163 -10.30 5.12 -7.59
N TYR A 164 -11.63 5.17 -7.67
CA TYR A 164 -12.51 5.20 -6.50
C TYR A 164 -12.42 3.92 -5.68
N TYR A 165 -12.42 2.75 -6.31
CA TYR A 165 -12.26 1.49 -5.59
C TYR A 165 -10.85 1.27 -5.05
N ALA A 166 -9.82 1.79 -5.72
CA ALA A 166 -8.45 1.79 -5.16
C ALA A 166 -8.40 2.61 -3.86
N HIS A 167 -8.97 3.83 -3.85
CA HIS A 167 -9.03 4.65 -2.64
C HIS A 167 -9.79 3.96 -1.51
N LEU A 168 -10.94 3.38 -1.83
CA LEU A 168 -11.78 2.69 -0.86
C LEU A 168 -11.04 1.54 -0.17
N ASN A 169 -10.29 0.76 -0.94
CA ASN A 169 -9.47 -0.32 -0.39
C ASN A 169 -8.29 0.19 0.44
N LEU A 170 -7.65 1.30 0.04
CA LEU A 170 -6.64 1.95 0.88
C LEU A 170 -7.24 2.45 2.21
N MET A 171 -8.46 2.96 2.20
CA MET A 171 -9.15 3.39 3.42
C MET A 171 -9.43 2.19 4.35
N VAL A 172 -9.79 1.03 3.80
CA VAL A 172 -9.87 -0.22 4.58
C VAL A 172 -8.54 -0.57 5.23
N PHE A 173 -7.43 -0.54 4.49
CA PHE A 173 -6.11 -0.80 5.09
C PHE A 173 -5.71 0.22 6.14
N ARG A 174 -6.06 1.50 5.94
CA ARG A 174 -5.85 2.54 6.94
C ARG A 174 -6.61 2.22 8.23
N LEU A 175 -7.89 1.83 8.13
CA LEU A 175 -8.70 1.45 9.28
C LEU A 175 -8.11 0.25 10.03
N LEU A 176 -7.68 -0.79 9.30
CA LEU A 176 -7.09 -2.00 9.88
C LEU A 176 -5.76 -1.70 10.58
N ILE A 177 -4.89 -0.86 10.01
CA ILE A 177 -3.57 -0.56 10.59
C ILE A 177 -3.66 0.47 11.74
N GLU A 178 -4.71 1.30 11.79
CA GLU A 178 -4.94 2.25 12.89
C GLU A 178 -5.39 1.56 14.19
N ASP A 179 -6.06 0.41 14.11
CA ASP A 179 -6.44 -0.39 15.27
C ASP A 179 -5.25 -1.24 15.75
N GLN A 180 -4.79 -1.01 16.98
CA GLN A 180 -3.57 -1.64 17.51
C GLN A 180 -3.66 -3.17 17.59
N ALA A 181 -4.84 -3.73 17.88
CA ALA A 181 -5.02 -5.17 17.97
C ALA A 181 -4.93 -5.82 16.59
N THR A 182 -5.59 -5.21 15.61
CA THR A 182 -5.52 -5.63 14.20
C THR A 182 -4.10 -5.48 13.64
N CYS A 183 -3.46 -4.34 13.86
CA CYS A 183 -2.08 -4.09 13.45
C CYS A 183 -1.10 -5.10 14.07
N LYS A 184 -1.31 -5.49 15.33
CA LYS A 184 -0.52 -6.55 15.97
C LYS A 184 -0.61 -7.87 15.22
N ILE A 185 -1.82 -8.29 14.85
CA ILE A 185 -2.06 -9.50 14.06
C ILE A 185 -1.37 -9.39 12.69
N LEU A 186 -1.56 -8.27 12.00
CA LEU A 186 -0.97 -8.04 10.66
C LEU A 186 0.56 -8.14 10.68
N CYS A 187 1.21 -7.78 11.79
CA CYS A 187 2.66 -7.81 11.95
C CYS A 187 3.18 -9.10 12.62
N SER A 188 2.32 -10.07 12.93
CA SER A 188 2.69 -11.28 13.66
C SER A 188 2.75 -12.52 12.75
N ASP A 189 3.46 -13.54 13.21
CA ASP A 189 3.68 -14.79 12.47
C ASP A 189 2.40 -15.59 12.25
N GLU A 190 1.37 -15.38 13.07
CA GLU A 190 0.04 -15.98 12.93
C GLU A 190 -0.70 -15.50 11.67
N SER A 191 -0.29 -14.37 11.10
CA SER A 191 -0.86 -13.83 9.85
C SER A 191 -0.17 -14.31 8.58
N LYS A 192 0.77 -15.27 8.68
CA LYS A 192 1.51 -15.77 7.52
C LYS A 192 0.56 -16.34 6.47
N MET A 193 0.65 -15.80 5.26
CA MET A 193 -0.07 -16.31 4.09
C MET A 193 0.67 -15.97 2.79
N VAL A 194 0.30 -16.65 1.72
CA VAL A 194 0.79 -16.35 0.37
C VAL A 194 -0.15 -15.34 -0.26
N VAL A 195 0.40 -14.23 -0.77
CA VAL A 195 -0.39 -13.23 -1.52
C VAL A 195 0.19 -13.04 -2.91
N ARG A 196 -0.65 -13.19 -3.93
CA ARG A 196 -0.29 -12.85 -5.31
C ARG A 196 -0.45 -11.35 -5.51
N LEU A 197 0.64 -10.64 -5.74
CA LEU A 197 0.59 -9.22 -6.09
C LEU A 197 0.63 -9.04 -7.61
N CYS A 198 0.03 -7.96 -8.09
CA CYS A 198 -0.02 -7.61 -9.49
C CYS A 198 1.40 -7.36 -10.05
N ARG A 199 1.71 -7.97 -11.18
CA ARG A 199 3.00 -7.83 -11.87
C ARG A 199 2.81 -7.56 -13.36
N HIS A 200 1.81 -6.75 -13.73
CA HIS A 200 1.57 -6.41 -15.13
C HIS A 200 2.61 -5.46 -15.72
N ARG A 201 3.26 -4.64 -14.90
CA ARG A 201 4.20 -3.60 -15.38
C ARG A 201 5.45 -3.50 -14.51
N PRO A 202 6.64 -3.31 -15.12
CA PRO A 202 7.86 -3.02 -14.38
C PRO A 202 7.84 -1.58 -13.81
N PRO A 203 8.70 -1.26 -12.82
CA PRO A 203 9.63 -2.17 -12.14
C PRO A 203 8.88 -3.14 -11.23
N PHE A 204 9.47 -4.32 -11.02
CA PHE A 204 8.89 -5.34 -10.14
C PHE A 204 9.65 -5.42 -8.82
N LEU A 205 8.91 -5.55 -7.71
CA LEU A 205 9.50 -5.93 -6.44
C LEU A 205 10.04 -7.38 -6.46
N PRO A 206 10.99 -7.72 -5.56
CA PRO A 206 11.52 -9.08 -5.45
C PRO A 206 10.41 -10.11 -5.32
N LEU A 207 10.50 -11.18 -6.11
CA LEU A 207 9.53 -12.26 -6.06
C LEU A 207 9.73 -13.09 -4.77
N VAL A 208 8.69 -13.16 -3.94
CA VAL A 208 8.68 -14.06 -2.78
C VAL A 208 7.74 -15.23 -3.04
N LYS A 209 8.26 -16.46 -2.93
CA LYS A 209 7.54 -17.70 -3.25
C LYS A 209 6.85 -18.36 -2.05
N GLY A 210 7.15 -17.92 -0.82
CA GLY A 210 6.63 -18.51 0.41
C GLY A 210 5.65 -17.59 1.14
N GLU A 211 5.09 -18.12 2.21
CA GLU A 211 4.26 -17.35 3.13
C GLU A 211 5.06 -16.22 3.78
N ARG A 212 4.42 -15.07 3.94
CA ARG A 212 4.95 -13.94 4.70
C ARG A 212 3.87 -13.40 5.62
N VAL A 213 4.31 -12.78 6.70
CA VAL A 213 3.47 -11.94 7.56
C VAL A 213 2.72 -10.92 6.68
N LEU A 214 1.43 -10.71 6.95
CA LEU A 214 0.55 -9.88 6.13
C LEU A 214 1.10 -8.47 5.91
N ALA A 215 1.71 -7.88 6.95
CA ALA A 215 2.34 -6.56 6.87
C ALA A 215 3.35 -6.46 5.72
N CYS A 216 4.14 -7.52 5.44
CA CYS A 216 5.09 -7.49 4.31
C CYS A 216 4.39 -7.32 2.96
N SER A 217 3.27 -8.02 2.74
CA SER A 217 2.49 -7.89 1.51
C SER A 217 1.75 -6.55 1.44
N LEU A 218 1.33 -6.01 2.58
CA LEU A 218 0.75 -4.68 2.67
C LEU A 218 1.77 -3.59 2.29
N LEU A 219 3.00 -3.68 2.82
CA LEU A 219 4.10 -2.79 2.44
C LEU A 219 4.37 -2.86 0.94
N ASP A 220 4.46 -4.07 0.36
CA ASP A 220 4.64 -4.26 -1.09
C ASP A 220 3.53 -3.57 -1.90
N THR A 221 2.28 -3.73 -1.48
CA THR A 221 1.13 -3.14 -2.17
C THR A 221 1.17 -1.61 -2.15
N MET A 222 1.57 -1.00 -1.04
CA MET A 222 1.73 0.46 -0.96
C MET A 222 2.90 0.94 -1.83
N ILE A 223 4.02 0.22 -1.81
CA ILE A 223 5.22 0.56 -2.58
C ILE A 223 4.99 0.41 -4.09
N ASP A 224 4.34 -0.66 -4.53
CA ASP A 224 3.92 -0.82 -5.93
C ASP A 224 2.93 0.28 -6.35
N GLY A 225 1.96 0.60 -5.49
CA GLY A 225 1.04 1.72 -5.70
C GLY A 225 1.76 3.06 -5.91
N ILE A 226 2.79 3.35 -5.11
CA ILE A 226 3.64 4.54 -5.27
C ILE A 226 4.42 4.50 -6.58
N ASN A 227 5.02 3.35 -6.92
CA ASN A 227 5.92 3.20 -8.06
C ASN A 227 5.21 3.24 -9.42
N HIS A 228 3.99 2.69 -9.53
CA HIS A 228 3.29 2.55 -10.82
C HIS A 228 2.33 3.67 -11.18
N ASN A 229 2.18 4.68 -10.30
CA ASN A 229 1.28 5.82 -10.51
C ASN A 229 2.00 7.17 -10.67
N LEU A 230 3.34 7.18 -10.81
CA LEU A 230 4.13 8.41 -10.93
C LEU A 230 3.81 9.12 -12.25
N ARG A 231 3.05 10.22 -12.16
CA ARG A 231 2.54 10.99 -13.29
C ARG A 231 2.58 12.48 -12.98
N LYS A 232 2.72 13.31 -14.02
CA LYS A 232 2.70 14.78 -13.90
C LYS A 232 1.37 15.32 -13.35
N ARG A 233 0.27 14.60 -13.59
CA ARG A 233 -1.00 14.81 -12.89
C ARG A 233 -1.14 13.73 -11.84
N LEU A 234 -0.62 14.02 -10.66
CA LEU A 234 -0.60 13.07 -9.55
C LEU A 234 -1.95 13.02 -8.85
N ASP A 235 -2.38 11.83 -8.48
CA ASP A 235 -3.44 11.66 -7.50
C ASP A 235 -2.88 11.82 -6.09
N VAL A 236 -2.82 13.06 -5.59
CA VAL A 236 -2.18 13.36 -4.31
C VAL A 236 -2.81 12.56 -3.16
N SER A 237 -4.13 12.41 -3.15
CA SER A 237 -4.88 11.68 -2.11
C SER A 237 -4.48 10.20 -2.04
N LEU A 238 -4.35 9.53 -3.19
CA LEU A 238 -3.89 8.14 -3.24
C LEU A 238 -2.50 7.97 -2.63
N TYR A 239 -1.57 8.88 -2.96
CA TYR A 239 -0.21 8.85 -2.42
C TYR A 239 -0.17 9.13 -0.91
N THR A 240 -0.96 10.10 -0.45
CA THR A 240 -1.10 10.40 0.98
C THR A 240 -1.65 9.20 1.75
N LEU A 241 -2.63 8.48 1.21
CA LEU A 241 -3.14 7.24 1.82
C LEU A 241 -2.04 6.16 1.89
N CYS A 242 -1.33 5.88 0.79
CA CYS A 242 -0.24 4.91 0.78
C CYS A 242 0.83 5.24 1.82
N LEU A 243 1.34 6.48 1.83
CA LEU A 243 2.36 6.90 2.78
C LEU A 243 1.85 6.92 4.22
N GLY A 244 0.58 7.28 4.44
CA GLY A 244 -0.05 7.25 5.76
C GLY A 244 -0.16 5.84 6.33
N ILE A 245 -0.47 4.84 5.49
CA ILE A 245 -0.48 3.41 5.86
C ILE A 245 0.94 2.95 6.18
N LEU A 246 1.91 3.28 5.32
CA LEU A 246 3.32 2.96 5.55
C LEU A 246 3.82 3.56 6.87
N LEU A 247 3.53 4.84 7.14
CA LEU A 247 3.92 5.50 8.38
C LEU A 247 3.39 4.76 9.61
N ARG A 248 2.09 4.42 9.63
CA ARG A 248 1.48 3.69 10.75
C ARG A 248 2.11 2.31 10.95
N ALA A 249 2.35 1.58 9.86
CA ALA A 249 3.01 0.28 9.91
C ALA A 249 4.44 0.38 10.47
N ILE A 250 5.24 1.34 9.97
CA ILE A 250 6.61 1.58 10.45
C ILE A 250 6.63 2.04 11.90
N SER A 251 5.74 2.95 12.29
CA SER A 251 5.58 3.37 13.69
C SER A 251 5.23 2.20 14.61
N TYR A 252 4.33 1.31 14.18
CA TYR A 252 3.99 0.12 14.96
C TYR A 252 5.21 -0.78 15.14
N VAL A 253 5.86 -1.21 14.06
CA VAL A 253 7.01 -2.15 14.15
C VAL A 253 8.21 -1.54 14.87
N SER A 254 8.38 -0.22 14.79
CA SER A 254 9.37 0.51 15.57
C SER A 254 9.08 0.43 17.07
N ARG A 255 7.86 0.78 17.50
CA ARG A 255 7.47 0.74 18.92
C ARG A 255 7.45 -0.68 19.49
N SER A 256 6.98 -1.65 18.72
CA SER A 256 6.95 -3.06 19.13
C SER A 256 8.30 -3.76 18.97
N ARG A 257 9.29 -3.09 18.38
CA ARG A 257 10.60 -3.66 18.00
C ARG A 257 10.47 -4.94 17.15
N THR A 258 9.44 -4.99 16.32
CA THR A 258 9.17 -6.13 15.43
C THR A 258 10.05 -6.03 14.20
N ARG A 259 10.94 -7.00 14.01
CA ARG A 259 11.86 -7.05 12.86
C ARG A 259 11.29 -7.91 11.74
N LEU A 260 10.65 -7.28 10.77
CA LEU A 260 10.09 -7.98 9.62
C LEU A 260 11.20 -8.44 8.67
N HIS A 261 11.13 -9.71 8.23
CA HIS A 261 11.96 -10.23 7.15
C HIS A 261 11.42 -9.71 5.80
N TYR A 262 11.87 -8.51 5.45
CA TYR A 262 11.38 -7.73 4.32
C TYR A 262 12.53 -7.17 3.49
N HIS A 263 12.27 -6.82 2.23
CA HIS A 263 13.27 -6.26 1.32
C HIS A 263 13.44 -4.75 1.52
N TRP A 264 13.85 -4.33 2.72
CA TRP A 264 13.96 -2.93 3.13
C TRP A 264 14.72 -2.01 2.16
N ALA A 265 15.70 -2.53 1.42
CA ALA A 265 16.41 -1.78 0.39
C ALA A 265 15.47 -1.21 -0.70
N GLU A 266 14.48 -1.99 -1.17
CA GLU A 266 13.52 -1.53 -2.20
C GLU A 266 12.47 -0.58 -1.63
N PHE A 267 12.12 -0.74 -0.34
CA PHE A 267 11.25 0.18 0.38
C PHE A 267 11.85 1.60 0.36
N PHE A 268 13.08 1.75 0.84
CA PHE A 268 13.75 3.05 0.89
C PHE A 268 14.08 3.57 -0.51
N ARG A 269 14.43 2.70 -1.46
CA ARG A 269 14.65 3.09 -2.85
C ARG A 269 13.39 3.70 -3.46
N SER A 270 12.22 3.14 -3.19
CA SER A 270 10.94 3.64 -3.71
C SER A 270 10.56 4.98 -3.10
N LEU A 271 10.72 5.16 -1.78
CA LEU A 271 10.47 6.45 -1.12
C LEU A 271 11.40 7.55 -1.63
N LEU A 272 12.69 7.27 -1.81
CA LEU A 272 13.65 8.24 -2.35
C LEU A 272 13.42 8.50 -3.84
N SER A 273 12.95 7.51 -4.60
CA SER A 273 12.48 7.70 -5.98
C SER A 273 11.30 8.66 -6.04
N LEU A 274 10.35 8.56 -5.10
CA LEU A 274 9.24 9.50 -4.98
C LEU A 274 9.75 10.93 -4.68
N VAL A 275 10.67 11.10 -3.73
CA VAL A 275 11.29 12.41 -3.45
C VAL A 275 11.96 12.97 -4.71
N ARG A 276 12.72 12.15 -5.44
CA ARG A 276 13.37 12.54 -6.70
C ARG A 276 12.36 12.94 -7.76
N PHE A 277 11.25 12.21 -7.90
CA PHE A 277 10.18 12.52 -8.83
C PHE A 277 9.54 13.87 -8.50
N LEU A 278 9.12 14.09 -7.26
CA LEU A 278 8.54 15.35 -6.79
C LEU A 278 9.50 16.54 -6.99
N THR A 279 10.79 16.33 -6.75
CA THR A 279 11.84 17.34 -6.97
C THR A 279 12.04 17.66 -8.45
N THR A 280 12.00 16.64 -9.31
CA THR A 280 12.27 16.79 -10.75
C THR A 280 11.11 17.48 -11.46
N TYR A 281 9.88 17.13 -11.09
CA TYR A 281 8.66 17.64 -11.71
C TYR A 281 7.95 18.69 -10.85
N THR A 282 8.69 19.42 -10.02
CA THR A 282 8.13 20.43 -9.10
C THR A 282 7.25 21.44 -9.84
N SER A 283 7.62 21.88 -11.04
CA SER A 283 6.83 22.83 -11.84
C SER A 283 5.43 22.32 -12.20
N ASP A 284 5.28 21.00 -12.37
CA ASP A 284 4.01 20.36 -12.71
C ASP A 284 3.18 20.03 -11.45
N LEU A 285 3.83 19.90 -10.29
CA LEU A 285 3.25 19.24 -9.11
C LEU A 285 3.01 20.16 -7.91
N LYS A 286 3.81 21.23 -7.74
CA LYS A 286 3.82 22.06 -6.51
C LYS A 286 2.49 22.78 -6.21
N ASP A 287 1.68 23.00 -7.25
CA ASP A 287 0.42 23.72 -7.16
C ASP A 287 -0.79 22.77 -7.07
N LEU A 288 -0.55 21.45 -7.02
CA LEU A 288 -1.62 20.46 -6.83
C LEU A 288 -2.22 20.58 -5.42
N PRO A 289 -3.55 20.43 -5.26
CA PRO A 289 -4.18 20.45 -3.96
C PRO A 289 -3.57 19.43 -3.00
N HIS A 290 -3.30 19.85 -1.75
CA HIS A 290 -2.76 19.03 -0.67
C HIS A 290 -1.38 18.40 -0.92
N VAL A 291 -0.63 18.84 -1.94
CA VAL A 291 0.71 18.31 -2.23
C VAL A 291 1.67 18.50 -1.05
N ASP A 292 1.46 19.54 -0.26
CA ASP A 292 2.24 19.82 0.95
C ASP A 292 2.14 18.69 1.97
N THR A 293 0.94 18.15 2.15
CA THR A 293 0.69 16.99 3.01
C THR A 293 1.46 15.78 2.52
N LEU A 294 1.42 15.49 1.21
CA LEU A 294 2.20 14.40 0.60
C LEU A 294 3.71 14.57 0.84
N VAL A 295 4.23 15.77 0.62
CA VAL A 295 5.64 16.10 0.83
C VAL A 295 6.05 15.89 2.29
N ASP A 296 5.22 16.34 3.24
CA ASP A 296 5.50 16.16 4.66
C ASP A 296 5.46 14.68 5.07
N HIS A 297 4.53 13.89 4.53
CA HIS A 297 4.43 12.45 4.81
C HIS A 297 5.67 11.68 4.36
N VAL A 298 6.18 11.91 3.14
CA VAL A 298 7.38 11.19 2.66
C VAL A 298 8.63 11.56 3.46
N VAL A 299 8.75 12.84 3.85
CA VAL A 299 9.85 13.32 4.69
C VAL A 299 9.79 12.71 6.09
N ASN A 300 8.62 12.73 6.72
CA ASN A 300 8.44 12.19 8.07
C ASN A 300 8.65 10.68 8.11
N LEU A 301 8.21 9.94 7.09
CA LEU A 301 8.45 8.50 6.99
C LEU A 301 9.94 8.16 6.88
N LEU A 302 10.68 8.89 6.04
CA LEU A 302 12.13 8.73 5.92
C LEU A 302 12.85 9.12 7.22
N ALA A 303 12.44 10.23 7.84
CA ALA A 303 13.03 10.69 9.10
C ALA A 303 12.77 9.70 10.24
N LEU A 304 11.54 9.19 10.38
CA LEU A 304 11.19 8.15 11.35
C LEU A 304 12.05 6.90 11.14
N SER A 305 12.20 6.47 9.88
CA SER A 305 13.00 5.30 9.54
C SER A 305 14.48 5.49 9.87
N LEU A 306 15.02 6.70 9.66
CA LEU A 306 16.40 7.03 9.97
C LEU A 306 16.64 7.18 11.47
N SER A 307 15.66 7.68 12.23
CA SER A 307 15.78 7.86 13.68
C SER A 307 15.52 6.60 14.48
N ALA A 308 14.65 5.71 14.00
CA ALA A 308 14.21 4.52 14.72
C ALA A 308 14.53 3.20 13.99
N GLY A 309 15.32 3.25 12.92
CA GLY A 309 15.65 2.10 12.08
C GLY A 309 16.21 0.91 12.84
N GLU A 310 17.06 1.15 13.84
CA GLU A 310 17.65 0.10 14.69
C GLU A 310 16.59 -0.77 15.41
N ALA A 311 15.43 -0.20 15.71
CA ALA A 311 14.36 -0.89 16.43
C ALA A 311 13.66 -1.96 15.56
N PHE A 312 13.52 -1.73 14.25
CA PHE A 312 12.70 -2.56 13.37
C PHE A 312 13.44 -3.16 12.17
N LEU A 313 14.63 -2.66 11.82
CA LEU A 313 15.44 -3.25 10.76
C LEU A 313 16.08 -4.56 11.26
N PRO A 314 16.12 -5.61 10.42
CA PRO A 314 16.52 -6.95 10.85
C PRO A 314 18.03 -7.08 11.09
N THR A 315 18.84 -6.25 10.43
CA THR A 315 20.31 -6.34 10.49
C THR A 315 20.94 -4.94 10.46
N PRO A 316 22.16 -4.78 11.04
CA PRO A 316 22.92 -3.54 10.89
C PRO A 316 23.16 -3.15 9.43
N ALA A 317 23.41 -4.13 8.56
CA ALA A 317 23.59 -3.89 7.12
C ALA A 317 22.36 -3.27 6.45
N ALA A 318 21.14 -3.61 6.88
CA ALA A 318 19.93 -2.97 6.37
C ALA A 318 19.80 -1.52 6.84
N TYR A 319 20.34 -1.19 8.01
CA TYR A 319 20.37 0.18 8.52
C TYR A 319 21.46 1.01 7.83
N ASP A 320 22.66 0.45 7.67
CA ASP A 320 23.76 1.05 6.90
C ASP A 320 23.33 1.38 5.46
N ASP A 321 22.57 0.48 4.83
CA ASP A 321 22.01 0.69 3.49
C ASP A 321 21.04 1.88 3.43
N LEU A 322 20.22 2.11 4.47
CA LEU A 322 19.39 3.30 4.59
C LEU A 322 20.25 4.57 4.67
N PHE A 323 21.27 4.59 5.55
CA PHE A 323 22.19 5.73 5.64
C PHE A 323 22.86 6.02 4.31
N TYR A 324 23.41 5.00 3.65
CA TYR A 324 24.05 5.14 2.35
C TYR A 324 23.13 5.81 1.33
N LYS A 325 21.88 5.32 1.21
CA LYS A 325 20.89 5.88 0.29
C LYS A 325 20.51 7.33 0.60
N ILE A 326 20.43 7.70 1.89
CA ILE A 326 20.17 9.09 2.31
C ILE A 326 21.37 9.99 1.98
N VAL A 327 22.60 9.53 2.23
CA VAL A 327 23.83 10.26 1.93
C VAL A 327 23.94 10.52 0.43
N GLU A 328 23.71 9.48 -0.39
CA GLU A 328 23.71 9.57 -1.86
C GLU A 328 22.63 10.54 -2.37
N SER A 329 21.45 10.54 -1.74
CA SER A 329 20.33 11.40 -2.11
C SER A 329 20.43 12.84 -1.59
N GLY A 330 21.53 13.21 -0.91
CA GLY A 330 21.66 14.50 -0.23
C GLY A 330 21.42 15.74 -1.10
N GLU A 331 21.93 15.74 -2.34
CA GLU A 331 21.71 16.88 -3.25
C GLU A 331 20.24 16.99 -3.68
N VAL A 332 19.58 15.85 -3.90
CA VAL A 332 18.15 15.80 -4.23
C VAL A 332 17.33 16.29 -3.03
N LEU A 333 17.65 15.87 -1.81
CA LEU A 333 16.98 16.30 -0.58
C LEU A 333 17.12 17.82 -0.34
N ALA A 334 18.31 18.39 -0.59
CA ALA A 334 18.53 19.83 -0.48
C ALA A 334 17.70 20.62 -1.50
N LYS A 335 17.65 20.16 -2.76
CA LYS A 335 16.77 20.75 -3.79
C LYS A 335 15.30 20.60 -3.44
N PHE A 336 14.89 19.44 -2.93
CA PHE A 336 13.53 19.17 -2.49
C PHE A 336 13.09 20.15 -1.38
N LYS A 337 13.95 20.38 -0.38
CA LYS A 337 13.74 21.38 0.67
C LYS A 337 13.49 22.78 0.10
N GLN A 338 14.28 23.20 -0.89
CA GLN A 338 14.14 24.51 -1.52
C GLN A 338 12.87 24.62 -2.35
N ASN A 339 12.62 23.63 -3.22
CA ASN A 339 11.50 23.57 -4.16
C ASN A 339 10.13 23.67 -3.46
N TYR A 340 9.98 23.00 -2.31
CA TYR A 340 8.73 22.97 -1.54
C TYR A 340 8.74 23.88 -0.30
N GLY A 341 9.81 24.67 -0.11
CA GLY A 341 9.91 25.62 1.01
C GLY A 341 9.94 24.97 2.39
N LEU A 342 10.42 23.72 2.51
CA LEU A 342 10.33 22.92 3.73
C LEU A 342 11.11 23.50 4.91
N GLY A 343 12.18 24.24 4.64
CA GLY A 343 12.95 24.93 5.69
C GLY A 343 12.20 26.04 6.41
N LYS A 344 11.09 26.52 5.84
CA LYS A 344 10.23 27.55 6.47
C LYS A 344 9.06 26.91 7.22
N ARG A 345 8.83 25.61 7.06
CA ARG A 345 7.69 24.92 7.66
C ARG A 345 8.01 24.49 9.08
N ILE A 346 7.22 25.02 10.01
CA ILE A 346 7.17 24.52 11.38
C ILE A 346 6.77 23.05 11.29
N GLY A 347 7.52 22.14 11.93
CA GLY A 347 7.18 20.73 11.87
C GLY A 347 7.88 19.91 10.77
N SER A 348 8.59 20.50 9.80
CA SER A 348 9.35 19.71 8.82
C SER A 348 10.53 18.94 9.44
N SER A 349 10.76 17.71 8.98
CA SER A 349 11.84 16.82 9.44
C SER A 349 12.95 16.65 8.39
N ILE A 350 12.91 17.48 7.33
CA ILE A 350 13.85 17.41 6.21
C ILE A 350 15.30 17.68 6.64
N ASP A 351 15.49 18.51 7.66
CA ASP A 351 16.81 18.86 8.18
C ASP A 351 17.47 17.67 8.89
N THR A 352 16.70 16.76 9.50
CA THR A 352 17.25 15.50 10.01
C THR A 352 17.92 14.71 8.88
N LEU A 353 17.28 14.59 7.72
CA LEU A 353 17.82 13.86 6.57
C LEU A 353 19.05 14.57 5.97
N ILE A 354 18.99 15.90 5.82
CA ILE A 354 20.08 16.69 5.23
C ILE A 354 21.30 16.73 6.16
N ASN A 355 21.10 16.84 7.47
CA ASN A 355 22.19 16.86 8.45
C ASN A 355 22.97 15.54 8.44
N VAL A 356 22.27 14.40 8.36
CA VAL A 356 22.93 13.09 8.21
C VAL A 356 23.73 13.02 6.91
N SER A 357 23.15 13.44 5.78
CA SER A 357 23.88 13.47 4.51
C SER A 357 25.12 14.37 4.56
N THR A 358 25.01 15.54 5.19
CA THR A 358 26.10 16.52 5.32
C THR A 358 27.22 16.01 6.22
N HIS A 359 26.86 15.44 7.37
CA HIS A 359 27.81 14.87 8.32
C HIS A 359 28.67 13.76 7.70
N TYR A 360 28.05 12.79 7.04
CA TYR A 360 28.79 11.72 6.37
C TYR A 360 29.63 12.22 5.19
N LYS A 361 29.17 13.23 4.43
CA LYS A 361 29.99 13.87 3.39
C LYS A 361 31.22 14.54 3.97
N GLN A 362 31.11 15.21 5.13
CA GLN A 362 32.24 15.83 5.82
C GLN A 362 33.25 14.77 6.30
N LEU A 363 32.79 13.69 6.94
CA LEU A 363 33.66 12.58 7.33
C LEU A 363 34.40 11.96 6.13
N LEU A 364 33.73 11.82 4.99
CA LEU A 364 34.35 11.34 3.74
C LEU A 364 35.41 12.31 3.19
N THR A 365 35.22 13.63 3.33
CA THR A 365 36.20 14.63 2.88
C THR A 365 37.36 14.80 3.85
N ASP A 366 37.11 14.63 5.15
CA ASP A 366 38.11 14.80 6.20
C ASP A 366 38.99 13.54 6.35
N GLY A 367 38.42 12.35 6.12
CA GLY A 367 39.13 11.07 6.11
C GLY A 367 39.85 10.75 4.78
N GLY A 368 39.59 11.50 3.71
CA GLY A 368 40.16 11.30 2.37
C GLY A 368 40.76 12.59 1.80
N GLY A 369 42.06 12.80 1.99
CA GLY A 369 42.74 14.06 1.68
C GLY A 369 42.44 14.66 0.30
N LYS A 370 41.91 15.90 0.29
CA LYS A 370 41.86 16.94 -0.77
C LYS A 370 41.53 16.55 -2.24
N LYS A 371 41.22 15.29 -2.57
CA LYS A 371 40.75 14.88 -3.90
C LYS A 371 39.52 14.00 -3.71
N LYS A 372 38.38 14.40 -4.31
CA LYS A 372 37.19 13.55 -4.47
C LYS A 372 37.64 12.15 -4.95
N PRO A 373 37.59 11.10 -4.12
CA PRO A 373 37.94 9.77 -4.58
C PRO A 373 36.80 9.31 -5.49
N ARG A 374 37.13 9.08 -6.76
CA ARG A 374 36.14 8.71 -7.79
C ARG A 374 35.55 7.31 -7.54
N ASN A 375 36.17 6.51 -6.65
CA ASN A 375 35.69 5.23 -6.15
C ASN A 375 36.18 5.05 -4.70
N LEU A 376 35.28 5.12 -3.72
CA LEU A 376 35.56 4.75 -2.32
C LEU A 376 35.59 3.22 -2.23
N THR A 377 36.55 2.64 -1.50
CA THR A 377 36.57 1.19 -1.26
C THR A 377 35.56 0.82 -0.18
N THR A 378 34.98 -0.38 -0.25
CA THR A 378 33.98 -0.87 0.71
C THR A 378 34.45 -0.74 2.16
N THR A 379 35.74 -0.98 2.43
CA THR A 379 36.33 -0.86 3.76
C THR A 379 36.35 0.59 4.29
N GLN A 380 36.70 1.56 3.45
CA GLN A 380 36.69 2.99 3.82
C GLN A 380 35.27 3.49 4.11
N VAL A 381 34.28 2.99 3.36
CA VAL A 381 32.87 3.31 3.61
C VAL A 381 32.42 2.72 4.96
N THR A 382 32.81 1.48 5.28
CA THR A 382 32.47 0.84 6.56
C THR A 382 33.07 1.56 7.76
N ASP A 383 34.34 1.99 7.70
CA ASP A 383 34.99 2.71 8.80
C ASP A 383 34.39 4.10 9.01
N VAL A 384 34.04 4.80 7.92
CA VAL A 384 33.33 6.08 7.97
C VAL A 384 31.90 5.91 8.50
N ILE A 385 31.21 4.81 8.17
CA ILE A 385 29.89 4.49 8.72
C ILE A 385 29.97 4.32 10.25
N LYS A 386 30.95 3.56 10.74
CA LYS A 386 31.20 3.36 12.18
C LYS A 386 31.51 4.68 12.90
N GLN A 387 32.44 5.46 12.38
CA GLN A 387 32.79 6.77 12.95
C GLN A 387 31.60 7.74 12.92
N GLY A 388 30.78 7.67 11.87
CA GLY A 388 29.53 8.42 11.78
C GLY A 388 28.55 8.04 12.88
N TYR A 389 28.33 6.76 13.17
CA TYR A 389 27.45 6.37 14.29
C TYR A 389 27.91 6.92 15.64
N GLU A 390 29.22 7.01 15.88
CA GLU A 390 29.77 7.53 17.13
C GLU A 390 29.66 9.06 17.25
N THR A 391 29.64 9.78 16.12
CA THR A 391 29.70 11.25 16.07
C THR A 391 28.39 11.91 15.65
N LEU A 392 27.43 11.13 15.13
CA LEU A 392 26.14 11.60 14.65
C LEU A 392 25.11 11.60 15.78
N SER A 393 24.71 12.79 16.23
CA SER A 393 23.52 12.95 17.07
C SER A 393 22.28 13.09 16.18
N ILE A 394 21.54 11.99 16.00
CA ILE A 394 20.21 12.05 15.39
C ILE A 394 19.22 12.43 16.48
N GLN A 395 18.94 13.74 16.60
CA GLN A 395 17.79 14.18 17.39
C GLN A 395 16.52 13.78 16.64
N ALA A 396 15.93 12.65 17.04
CA ALA A 396 14.61 12.24 16.56
C ALA A 396 13.63 13.35 16.93
N LYS A 397 12.94 13.90 15.92
CA LYS A 397 11.90 14.88 16.18
C LYS A 397 10.74 14.19 16.89
N GLU A 398 10.29 14.77 18.00
CA GLU A 398 9.12 14.27 18.72
C GLU A 398 7.87 14.28 17.82
N GLY A 399 7.05 13.23 17.92
CA GLY A 399 5.78 13.12 17.20
C GLY A 399 5.87 12.62 15.75
N LEU A 400 7.04 12.14 15.28
CA LEU A 400 7.17 11.50 13.96
C LEU A 400 6.32 10.24 13.78
N ASP A 401 5.95 9.60 14.89
CA ASP A 401 5.06 8.44 14.96
C ASP A 401 3.64 8.81 15.39
N SER A 402 3.27 10.08 15.33
CA SER A 402 1.92 10.56 15.62
C SER A 402 1.13 10.81 14.33
N TRP A 403 -0.17 10.56 14.39
CA TRP A 403 -1.10 10.80 13.28
C TRP A 403 -2.51 11.05 13.80
N ASP A 404 -3.28 11.80 13.02
CA ASP A 404 -4.70 11.97 13.27
C ASP A 404 -5.45 10.68 12.95
N ARG A 405 -6.39 10.32 13.84
CA ARG A 405 -7.31 9.21 13.62
C ARG A 405 -8.15 9.47 12.39
N TYR A 406 -8.46 8.40 11.66
CA TYR A 406 -9.38 8.47 10.54
C TYR A 406 -10.72 9.08 10.96
N ARG A 407 -11.20 10.04 10.16
CA ARG A 407 -12.50 10.68 10.31
C ARG A 407 -13.21 10.64 8.97
N GLU A 408 -14.26 9.84 8.90
CA GLU A 408 -15.04 9.65 7.67
C GLU A 408 -15.59 10.95 7.07
N ALA A 409 -15.86 11.96 7.90
CA ALA A 409 -16.34 13.26 7.46
C ALA A 409 -15.33 14.01 6.57
N ASP A 410 -14.03 13.80 6.77
CA ASP A 410 -12.97 14.48 6.01
C ASP A 410 -12.94 13.96 4.55
N ASP A 411 -13.40 12.73 4.32
CA ASP A 411 -13.47 12.07 3.01
C ASP A 411 -14.90 12.05 2.42
N ARG A 412 -15.82 12.89 2.93
CA ARG A 412 -17.25 12.92 2.53
C ARG A 412 -17.47 13.00 1.01
N SER A 413 -16.69 13.84 0.31
CA SER A 413 -16.83 14.02 -1.13
C SER A 413 -16.47 12.76 -1.90
N LEU A 414 -15.34 12.14 -1.54
CA LEU A 414 -14.87 10.89 -2.11
C LEU A 414 -15.89 9.77 -1.87
N LEU A 415 -16.34 9.59 -0.63
CA LEU A 415 -17.29 8.53 -0.27
C LEU A 415 -18.65 8.69 -0.97
N LYS A 416 -19.13 9.93 -1.15
CA LYS A 416 -20.33 10.19 -1.98
C LYS A 416 -20.12 9.77 -3.43
N ASN A 417 -18.94 9.99 -4.02
CA ASN A 417 -18.64 9.58 -5.39
C ASN A 417 -18.50 8.06 -5.53
N VAL A 418 -17.87 7.40 -4.55
CA VAL A 418 -17.79 5.94 -4.48
C VAL A 418 -19.21 5.35 -4.40
N ALA A 419 -20.07 5.86 -3.51
CA ALA A 419 -21.44 5.38 -3.37
C ALA A 419 -22.26 5.55 -4.67
N ARG A 420 -22.10 6.68 -5.38
CA ARG A 420 -22.73 6.86 -6.70
C ARG A 420 -22.20 5.87 -7.74
N THR A 421 -20.90 5.59 -7.72
CA THR A 421 -20.28 4.60 -8.60
C THR A 421 -20.85 3.21 -8.33
N ALA A 422 -20.95 2.80 -7.06
CA ALA A 422 -21.55 1.54 -6.67
C ALA A 422 -23.03 1.43 -7.09
N VAL A 423 -23.81 2.52 -6.99
CA VAL A 423 -25.20 2.55 -7.49
C VAL A 423 -25.25 2.37 -9.01
N ALA A 424 -24.35 3.01 -9.77
CA ALA A 424 -24.28 2.86 -11.21
C ALA A 424 -23.92 1.41 -11.61
N ASP A 425 -22.93 0.82 -10.94
CA ASP A 425 -22.52 -0.56 -11.16
C ASP A 425 -23.67 -1.55 -10.88
N VAL A 426 -24.46 -1.33 -9.82
CA VAL A 426 -25.63 -2.17 -9.53
C VAL A 426 -26.72 -2.02 -10.58
N ARG A 427 -26.93 -0.82 -11.13
CA ARG A 427 -27.89 -0.64 -12.25
C ARG A 427 -27.46 -1.44 -13.48
N GLU A 428 -26.18 -1.39 -13.82
CA GLU A 428 -25.62 -2.16 -14.93
C GLU A 428 -25.76 -3.68 -14.70
N LEU A 429 -25.58 -4.16 -13.45
CA LEU A 429 -25.84 -5.57 -13.11
C LEU A 429 -27.30 -5.97 -13.32
N LEU A 430 -28.24 -5.12 -12.90
CA LEU A 430 -29.68 -5.38 -13.04
C LEU A 430 -30.16 -5.33 -14.50
N GLU A 431 -29.46 -4.59 -15.37
CA GLU A 431 -29.76 -4.54 -16.81
C GLU A 431 -29.22 -5.76 -17.58
N GLN A 432 -28.29 -6.51 -16.99
CA GLN A 432 -27.68 -7.72 -17.57
C GLN A 432 -28.41 -9.02 -17.17
N GLU A 433 -29.30 -8.96 -16.18
CA GLU A 433 -30.21 -10.03 -15.77
C GLU A 433 -31.54 -9.96 -16.53
#